data_AF-A0A6C0PVI8-F1
#
_entry.id   AF-A0A6C0PVI8-F1
#
_cell.length_a   1.000
_cell.length_b   1.000
_cell.length_c   1.000
_cell.angle_alpha   90.00
_cell.angle_beta   90.00
_cell.angle_gamma   90.00
#
_symmetry.space_group_name_H-M   'P 1'
#
loop_
_entity.id
_entity.type
_entity.pdbx_description
1 polymer ?
#
loop_
_entity_poly.entity_id
_entity_poly.type
_entity_poly.pdbx_seq_one_letter_code
_entity_poly.pdbx_strand_id
1 'polypeptide(L)'
;MIDPRVEKVRSMTDDLAERIATLGGEPNGTPGSLVDARSWNDYSIGRAEAIEHLGALDLVYTALIKDHREAMRATETADPVTQDMLIEQLRGLELFQWFVRAHLDPAAASSAPSARPPSPVPPDRHPTRPEASPDRAGQQARPRPSGGAAVSGQRSAVSGRCR
;
A
#
# COMPACT_ATOMS: atom_id res chain seq x y z
N MET A 1 2.64 -6.54 1.88
CA MET A 1 1.56 -6.51 2.90
C MET A 1 1.95 -5.70 4.13
N ILE A 2 3.14 -5.92 4.72
CA ILE A 2 3.53 -5.31 6.00
C ILE A 2 3.95 -3.83 5.88
N ASP A 3 4.67 -3.41 4.83
CA ASP A 3 5.20 -2.04 4.75
C ASP A 3 4.13 -0.94 4.87
N PRO A 4 2.98 -1.00 4.14
CA PRO A 4 1.93 0.01 4.32
C PRO A 4 1.33 0.04 5.73
N ARG A 5 1.44 -1.05 6.48
CA ARG A 5 0.93 -1.17 7.85
C ARG A 5 1.89 -0.57 8.86
N VAL A 6 3.19 -0.76 8.64
CA VAL A 6 4.23 -0.08 9.41
C VAL A 6 4.09 1.42 9.26
N GLU A 7 3.90 1.91 8.03
CA GLU A 7 3.70 3.34 7.78
C GLU A 7 2.47 3.89 8.49
N LYS A 8 1.34 3.17 8.40
CA LYS A 8 0.12 3.59 9.08
C LYS A 8 0.30 3.63 10.61
N VAL A 9 0.92 2.64 11.24
CA VAL A 9 1.14 2.63 12.70
C VAL A 9 2.11 3.72 13.14
N ARG A 10 3.13 4.06 12.33
CA ARG A 10 4.02 5.19 12.60
C ARG A 10 3.25 6.51 12.62
N SER A 11 2.41 6.75 11.61
CA SER A 11 1.52 7.93 11.57
C SER A 11 0.56 7.96 12.76
N MET A 12 -0.05 6.83 13.15
CA MET A 12 -0.91 6.76 14.34
C MET A 12 -0.17 7.12 15.64
N THR A 13 1.11 6.75 15.73
CA THR A 13 1.94 7.04 16.91
C THR A 13 2.30 8.53 16.97
N ASP A 14 2.56 9.13 15.81
CA ASP A 14 2.79 10.58 15.67
C ASP A 14 1.55 11.38 16.08
N ASP A 15 0.37 11.03 15.54
CA ASP A 15 -0.92 11.63 15.91
C ASP A 15 -1.17 11.58 17.43
N LEU A 16 -0.84 10.44 18.06
CA LEU A 16 -0.96 10.27 19.52
C LEU A 16 0.00 11.16 20.30
N ALA A 17 1.26 11.25 19.86
CA ALA A 17 2.26 12.09 20.51
C ALA A 17 1.88 13.58 20.40
N GLU A 18 1.45 14.03 19.23
CA GLU A 18 0.94 15.39 19.01
C GLU A 18 -0.33 15.65 19.82
N ARG A 19 -1.21 14.66 19.97
CA ARG A 19 -2.40 14.78 20.82
C ARG A 19 -2.04 14.94 22.30
N ILE A 20 -1.07 14.18 22.80
CA ILE A 20 -0.55 14.31 24.18
C ILE A 20 0.01 15.72 24.39
N ALA A 21 0.84 16.22 23.46
CA ALA A 21 1.38 17.57 23.53
C ALA A 21 0.29 18.65 23.47
N THR A 22 -0.73 18.46 22.63
CA THR A 22 -1.89 19.36 22.51
C THR A 22 -2.68 19.45 23.81
N LEU A 23 -2.75 18.37 24.58
CA LEU A 23 -3.38 18.33 25.91
C LEU A 23 -2.46 18.88 27.03
N GLY A 24 -1.25 19.31 26.71
CA GLY A 24 -0.27 19.87 27.65
C GLY A 24 0.64 18.82 28.30
N GLY A 25 0.59 17.56 27.87
CA GLY A 25 1.51 16.51 28.31
C GLY A 25 2.82 16.48 27.55
N GLU A 26 3.79 15.70 28.03
CA GLU A 26 5.06 15.46 27.34
C GLU A 26 5.10 14.00 26.83
N PRO A 27 4.99 13.76 25.50
CA PRO A 27 5.06 12.42 24.96
C PRO A 27 6.50 11.86 25.05
N ASN A 28 6.64 10.61 25.50
CA ASN A 28 7.94 9.94 25.61
C ASN A 28 8.06 8.78 24.60
N GLY A 29 8.89 8.98 23.58
CA GLY A 29 9.15 7.98 22.52
C GLY A 29 10.52 7.30 22.60
N THR A 30 11.23 7.42 23.73
CA THR A 30 12.59 6.86 23.84
C THR A 30 12.54 5.32 23.94
N PRO A 31 13.48 4.59 23.31
CA PRO A 31 13.51 3.13 23.38
C PRO A 31 13.57 2.57 24.80
N GLY A 32 14.32 3.20 25.70
CA GLY A 32 14.42 2.77 27.11
C GLY A 32 13.07 2.83 27.82
N SER A 33 12.36 3.96 27.69
CA SER A 33 11.04 4.13 28.32
C SER A 33 10.00 3.15 27.78
N LEU A 34 10.08 2.81 26.48
CA LEU A 34 9.22 1.79 25.87
C LEU A 34 9.48 0.39 26.49
N VAL A 35 10.75 0.03 26.67
CA VAL A 35 11.13 -1.27 27.26
C VAL A 35 10.75 -1.34 28.74
N ASP A 36 10.86 -0.24 29.48
CA ASP A 36 10.51 -0.18 30.89
C ASP A 36 9.00 -0.21 31.12
N ALA A 37 8.21 0.41 30.24
CA ALA A 37 6.76 0.54 30.40
C ALA A 37 5.93 -0.62 29.81
N ARG A 38 6.48 -1.39 28.86
CA ARG A 38 5.72 -2.46 28.20
C ARG A 38 5.36 -3.59 29.19
N SER A 39 4.17 -4.14 29.01
CA SER A 39 3.66 -5.29 29.81
C SER A 39 3.81 -6.63 29.09
N TRP A 40 4.50 -6.67 27.94
CA TRP A 40 4.66 -7.85 27.10
C TRP A 40 6.13 -8.16 26.81
N ASN A 41 6.38 -9.41 26.42
CA ASN A 41 7.72 -9.89 26.05
C ASN A 41 8.10 -9.49 24.62
N ASP A 42 9.41 -9.49 24.34
CA ASP A 42 9.91 -9.34 22.98
C ASP A 42 9.33 -10.36 22.00
N TYR A 43 9.23 -9.94 20.73
CA TYR A 43 8.83 -10.82 19.65
C TYR A 43 9.87 -11.95 19.50
N SER A 44 9.47 -13.17 19.81
CA SER A 44 10.37 -14.30 20.02
C SER A 44 10.82 -15.01 18.74
N ILE A 45 10.13 -14.77 17.62
CA ILE A 45 10.40 -15.47 16.36
C ILE A 45 11.51 -14.74 15.59
N GLY A 46 12.61 -15.46 15.34
CA GLY A 46 13.70 -15.05 14.44
C GLY A 46 13.35 -15.29 12.97
N ARG A 47 14.25 -15.93 12.22
CA ARG A 47 13.94 -16.37 10.84
C ARG A 47 12.99 -17.57 10.90
N ALA A 48 11.80 -17.43 10.34
CA ALA A 48 10.79 -18.49 10.25
C ALA A 48 9.95 -18.35 8.97
N GLU A 49 9.04 -19.29 8.75
CA GLU A 49 8.10 -19.23 7.63
C GLU A 49 7.08 -18.10 7.82
N ALA A 50 6.54 -17.60 6.71
CA ALA A 50 5.58 -16.50 6.75
C ALA A 50 4.34 -16.83 7.61
N ILE A 51 3.86 -18.07 7.55
CA ILE A 51 2.70 -18.53 8.34
C ILE A 51 2.96 -18.48 9.84
N GLU A 52 4.18 -18.82 10.29
CA GLU A 52 4.55 -18.78 11.70
C GLU A 52 4.54 -17.33 12.20
N HIS A 53 5.11 -16.41 11.40
CA HIS A 53 5.09 -14.99 11.72
C HIS A 53 3.66 -14.42 11.77
N LEU A 54 2.78 -14.81 10.85
CA LEU A 54 1.39 -14.37 10.81
C LEU A 54 0.59 -14.89 12.00
N GLY A 55 0.81 -16.15 12.42
CA GLY A 55 0.20 -16.70 13.64
C GLY A 55 0.61 -15.91 14.89
N ALA A 56 1.90 -15.60 15.03
CA ALA A 56 2.37 -14.78 16.15
C ALA A 56 1.86 -13.33 16.09
N LEU A 57 1.76 -12.74 14.91
CA LEU A 57 1.18 -11.40 14.73
C LEU A 57 -0.30 -11.37 15.13
N ASP A 58 -1.09 -12.41 14.85
CA ASP A 58 -2.50 -12.44 15.27
C ASP A 58 -2.66 -12.37 16.80
N LEU A 59 -1.78 -13.04 17.55
CA LEU A 59 -1.76 -12.97 19.02
C LEU A 59 -1.42 -11.55 19.51
N VAL A 60 -0.39 -10.94 18.93
CA VAL A 60 0.01 -9.56 19.26
C VAL A 60 -1.12 -8.57 18.96
N TYR A 61 -1.73 -8.66 17.78
CA TYR A 61 -2.84 -7.77 17.40
C TYR A 61 -4.09 -7.99 18.25
N THR A 62 -4.36 -9.21 18.70
CA THR A 62 -5.48 -9.50 19.60
C THR A 62 -5.33 -8.76 20.93
N ALA A 63 -4.14 -8.79 21.53
CA ALA A 63 -3.85 -8.05 22.76
C ALA A 63 -3.89 -6.54 22.53
N LEU A 64 -3.21 -6.06 21.48
CA LEU A 64 -3.17 -4.63 21.13
C LEU A 64 -4.57 -4.04 20.91
N ILE A 65 -5.43 -4.71 20.14
CA ILE A 65 -6.79 -4.24 19.85
C ILE A 65 -7.64 -4.21 21.14
N LYS A 66 -7.45 -5.18 22.04
CA LYS A 66 -8.14 -5.19 23.33
C LYS A 66 -7.78 -3.94 24.15
N ASP A 67 -6.49 -3.63 24.25
CA ASP A 67 -6.01 -2.50 25.04
C ASP A 67 -6.39 -1.16 24.38
N HIS A 68 -6.32 -1.04 23.05
CA HIS A 68 -6.82 0.13 22.32
C HIS A 68 -8.32 0.36 22.53
N ARG A 69 -9.13 -0.70 22.58
CA ARG A 69 -10.57 -0.59 22.90
C ARG A 69 -10.81 -0.15 24.35
N GLU A 70 -9.95 -0.55 25.28
CA GLU A 70 -10.00 -0.07 26.67
C GLU A 70 -9.67 1.42 26.76
N ALA A 71 -8.60 1.88 26.09
CA ALA A 71 -8.24 3.29 26.00
C ALA A 71 -9.36 4.13 25.35
N MET A 72 -9.94 3.66 24.25
CA MET A 72 -11.07 4.32 23.58
C MET A 72 -12.27 4.50 24.51
N ARG A 73 -12.62 3.49 25.31
CA ARG A 73 -13.72 3.60 26.29
C ARG A 73 -13.38 4.58 27.41
N ALA A 74 -12.13 4.60 27.89
CA ALA A 74 -11.70 5.53 28.94
C ALA A 74 -11.83 7.01 28.52
N THR A 75 -11.76 7.30 27.21
CA THR A 75 -11.87 8.66 26.68
C THR A 75 -13.30 9.11 26.37
N GLU A 76 -14.30 8.23 26.42
CA GLU A 76 -15.67 8.50 25.92
C GLU A 76 -16.32 9.76 26.51
N THR A 77 -16.23 9.93 27.83
CA THR A 77 -16.81 11.11 28.49
C THR A 77 -15.80 12.23 28.69
N ALA A 78 -14.54 11.88 28.96
CA ALA A 78 -13.52 12.85 29.33
C ALA A 78 -13.02 13.66 28.13
N ASP A 79 -12.89 13.03 26.96
CA ASP A 79 -12.36 13.66 25.76
C ASP A 79 -12.83 12.94 24.47
N PRO A 80 -14.03 13.28 23.96
CA PRO A 80 -14.57 12.69 22.74
C PRO A 80 -13.70 12.89 21.49
N VAL A 81 -12.83 13.91 21.47
CA VAL A 81 -11.94 14.16 20.32
C VAL A 81 -10.79 13.15 20.32
N THR A 82 -10.20 12.87 21.49
CA THR A 82 -9.22 11.76 21.59
C THR A 82 -9.91 10.42 21.32
N GLN A 83 -11.15 10.24 21.75
CA GLN A 83 -11.91 9.02 21.47
C GLN A 83 -12.07 8.78 19.95
N ASP A 84 -12.47 9.79 19.19
CA ASP A 84 -12.64 9.70 17.73
C ASP A 84 -11.34 9.27 17.03
N MET A 85 -10.21 9.85 17.43
CA MET A 85 -8.88 9.44 16.96
C MET A 85 -8.62 7.95 17.26
N LEU A 86 -8.88 7.48 18.48
CA LEU A 86 -8.69 6.08 18.85
C LEU A 86 -9.63 5.12 18.09
N ILE A 87 -10.86 5.56 17.77
CA ILE A 87 -11.80 4.81 16.92
C ILE A 87 -11.23 4.65 15.51
N GLU A 88 -10.67 5.71 14.92
CA GLU A 88 -10.07 5.63 13.60
C GLU A 88 -8.83 4.73 13.58
N GLN A 89 -8.01 4.77 14.64
CA GLN A 89 -6.91 3.84 14.80
C GLN A 89 -7.39 2.39 14.88
N LEU A 90 -8.41 2.11 15.71
CA LEU A 90 -9.02 0.79 15.85
C LEU A 90 -9.54 0.24 14.52
N ARG A 91 -10.22 1.07 13.71
CA ARG A 91 -10.68 0.69 12.36
C ARG A 91 -9.53 0.17 11.51
N GLY A 92 -8.40 0.87 11.54
CA GLY A 92 -7.19 0.47 10.83
C GLY A 92 -6.61 -0.83 11.36
N LEU A 93 -6.45 -0.98 12.67
CA LEU A 93 -5.84 -2.14 13.32
C LEU A 93 -6.68 -3.42 13.11
N GLU A 94 -7.99 -3.33 13.31
CA GLU A 94 -8.92 -4.46 13.16
C GLU A 94 -8.99 -4.95 11.71
N LEU A 95 -9.00 -4.04 10.72
CA LEU A 95 -8.93 -4.42 9.31
C LEU A 95 -7.65 -5.19 8.99
N PHE A 96 -6.52 -4.82 9.59
CA PHE A 96 -5.28 -5.53 9.34
C PHE A 96 -5.20 -6.88 10.05
N GLN A 97 -5.72 -6.98 11.27
CA GLN A 97 -5.85 -8.28 11.91
C GLN A 97 -6.73 -9.22 11.08
N TRP A 98 -7.81 -8.72 10.50
CA TRP A 98 -8.59 -9.49 9.53
C TRP A 98 -7.74 -9.96 8.34
N PHE A 99 -6.94 -9.08 7.72
CA PHE A 99 -6.02 -9.49 6.66
C PHE A 99 -5.05 -10.59 7.10
N VAL A 100 -4.48 -10.51 8.31
CA VAL A 100 -3.62 -11.56 8.87
C VAL A 100 -4.37 -12.87 8.98
N ARG A 101 -5.56 -12.87 9.61
CA ARG A 101 -6.40 -14.07 9.78
C ARG A 101 -6.85 -14.69 8.48
N ALA A 102 -7.12 -13.88 7.44
CA ALA A 102 -7.49 -14.38 6.12
C ALA A 102 -6.37 -15.24 5.47
N HIS A 103 -5.10 -14.98 5.81
CA HIS A 103 -3.98 -15.81 5.35
C HIS A 103 -3.79 -17.10 6.18
N LEU A 104 -4.36 -17.14 7.38
CA LEU A 104 -4.35 -18.32 8.26
C LEU A 104 -5.55 -19.25 8.01
N ASP A 105 -6.56 -18.81 7.25
CA ASP A 105 -7.77 -19.59 7.00
C ASP A 105 -7.47 -20.79 6.08
N PRO A 106 -7.63 -22.04 6.56
CA PRO A 106 -7.40 -23.23 5.75
C PRO A 106 -8.36 -23.34 4.55
N ALA A 107 -9.56 -22.77 4.61
CA ALA A 107 -10.47 -22.73 3.48
C ALA A 107 -9.93 -21.86 2.34
N ALA A 108 -9.29 -20.73 2.67
CA ALA A 108 -8.62 -19.87 1.69
C ALA A 108 -7.45 -20.61 1.02
N ALA A 109 -6.66 -21.36 1.78
CA ALA A 109 -5.55 -22.17 1.24
C ALA A 109 -6.03 -23.27 0.27
N SER A 110 -7.19 -23.89 0.53
CA SER A 110 -7.76 -24.95 -0.33
C SER A 110 -8.40 -24.47 -1.64
N SER A 111 -8.68 -23.16 -1.76
CA SER A 111 -9.34 -22.54 -2.92
C SER A 111 -8.38 -22.00 -3.97
N ALA A 112 -7.06 -22.19 -3.79
CA ALA A 112 -6.07 -21.81 -4.78
C ALA A 112 -6.41 -22.48 -6.12
N PRO A 113 -6.50 -21.73 -7.24
CA PRO A 113 -6.86 -22.32 -8.52
C PRO A 113 -5.86 -23.41 -8.85
N SER A 114 -6.33 -24.66 -8.93
CA SER A 114 -5.57 -25.75 -9.52
C SER A 114 -5.01 -25.25 -10.84
N ALA A 115 -3.68 -25.19 -10.95
CA ALA A 115 -3.01 -24.75 -12.18
C ALA A 115 -3.56 -25.59 -13.32
N ARG A 116 -4.44 -25.00 -14.14
CA ARG A 116 -4.94 -25.63 -15.34
C ARG A 116 -3.72 -25.79 -16.25
N PRO A 117 -3.36 -27.00 -16.71
CA PRO A 117 -2.24 -27.15 -17.60
C PRO A 117 -2.48 -26.27 -18.83
N PRO A 118 -1.43 -25.60 -19.36
CA PRO A 118 -1.58 -24.73 -20.51
C PRO A 118 -2.21 -25.53 -21.65
N SER A 119 -3.25 -24.98 -22.28
CA SER A 119 -3.84 -25.58 -23.47
C SER A 119 -2.73 -25.82 -24.51
N PRO A 120 -2.73 -26.96 -25.21
CA PRO A 120 -1.70 -27.25 -26.21
C PRO A 120 -1.67 -26.12 -27.24
N VAL A 121 -0.46 -25.60 -27.47
CA VAL A 121 -0.20 -24.61 -28.52
C VAL A 121 -0.55 -25.27 -29.86
N PRO A 122 -1.45 -24.69 -30.68
CA PRO A 122 -1.72 -25.24 -32.01
C PRO A 122 -0.44 -25.19 -32.84
N PRO A 123 -0.17 -26.17 -33.71
CA PRO A 123 1.08 -26.23 -34.45
C PRO A 123 1.26 -24.98 -35.30
N ASP A 124 2.49 -24.44 -35.30
CA ASP A 124 2.89 -23.30 -36.10
C ASP A 124 2.44 -23.49 -37.54
N ARG A 125 1.55 -22.61 -38.01
CA ARG A 125 1.31 -22.48 -39.44
C ARG A 125 2.56 -21.87 -40.04
N HIS A 126 3.38 -22.70 -40.67
CA HIS A 126 4.47 -22.24 -41.53
C HIS A 126 3.96 -21.12 -42.45
N PRO A 127 4.67 -19.99 -42.56
CA PRO A 127 4.31 -18.98 -43.53
C PRO A 127 4.51 -19.60 -44.92
N THR A 128 3.40 -19.79 -45.64
CA THR A 128 3.46 -20.13 -47.07
C THR A 128 4.16 -18.99 -47.79
N ARG A 129 5.26 -19.32 -48.47
CA ARG A 129 6.05 -18.42 -49.31
C ARG A 129 5.11 -17.68 -50.27
N PRO A 130 5.18 -16.34 -50.39
CA PRO A 130 4.35 -15.63 -51.35
C PRO A 130 4.77 -16.02 -52.78
N GLU A 131 3.81 -16.43 -53.60
CA GLU A 131 3.99 -16.58 -55.04
C GLU A 131 4.37 -15.24 -55.66
N ALA A 132 5.38 -15.26 -56.52
CA ALA A 132 5.84 -14.08 -57.24
C ALA A 132 4.78 -13.69 -58.30
N SER A 133 4.17 -12.51 -58.12
CA SER A 133 3.33 -11.90 -59.15
C SER A 133 4.23 -11.20 -60.18
N PRO A 134 4.14 -11.50 -61.49
CA PRO A 134 4.76 -10.68 -62.51
C PRO A 134 3.90 -9.43 -62.75
N ASP A 135 4.54 -8.42 -63.34
CA ASP A 135 4.01 -7.12 -63.76
C ASP A 135 3.80 -6.02 -62.70
N ARG A 136 4.84 -5.19 -62.58
CA ARG A 136 4.66 -3.75 -62.36
C ARG A 136 5.64 -2.95 -63.20
N ALA A 137 5.30 -2.80 -64.48
CA ALA A 137 5.84 -1.75 -65.32
C ALA A 137 5.20 -0.40 -64.92
N GLY A 138 6.06 0.60 -64.66
CA GLY A 138 5.73 2.02 -64.79
C GLY A 138 4.85 2.63 -63.69
N GLN A 139 5.47 3.35 -62.76
CA GLN A 139 5.05 4.71 -62.43
C GLN A 139 6.15 5.47 -61.67
N GLN A 140 6.41 6.67 -62.16
CA GLN A 140 7.60 7.48 -61.96
C GLN A 140 7.56 8.28 -60.65
N ALA A 141 8.76 8.58 -60.15
CA ALA A 141 9.04 9.42 -59.01
C ALA A 141 8.49 10.85 -59.17
N ARG A 142 8.04 11.44 -58.05
CA ARG A 142 7.90 12.90 -57.90
C ARG A 142 8.70 13.39 -56.69
N PRO A 143 9.40 14.55 -56.81
CA PRO A 143 10.36 15.02 -55.82
C PRO A 143 9.69 15.78 -54.65
N ARG A 144 10.39 15.80 -53.51
CA ARG A 144 10.03 16.53 -52.28
C ARG A 144 10.28 18.03 -52.43
N PRO A 145 9.41 18.92 -51.92
CA PRO A 145 9.75 20.32 -51.76
C PRO A 145 10.49 20.58 -50.44
N SER A 146 11.47 21.46 -50.55
CA SER A 146 12.40 21.96 -49.54
C SER A 146 12.03 23.39 -49.07
N GLY A 147 12.24 23.68 -47.78
CA GLY A 147 12.27 25.04 -47.18
C GLY A 147 10.87 25.64 -46.92
N GLY A 148 10.53 26.26 -45.80
CA GLY A 148 11.30 26.88 -44.73
C GLY A 148 10.74 28.29 -44.50
N ALA A 149 10.21 28.61 -43.31
CA ALA A 149 10.15 29.97 -42.76
C ALA A 149 9.49 29.98 -41.37
N ALA A 150 10.10 30.74 -40.47
CA ALA A 150 9.71 31.03 -39.10
C ALA A 150 8.56 32.06 -38.99
N VAL A 151 7.98 32.20 -37.78
CA VAL A 151 7.40 33.39 -37.11
C VAL A 151 6.92 32.88 -35.74
N SER A 152 7.50 33.22 -34.58
CA SER A 152 7.56 34.48 -33.82
C SER A 152 6.25 34.89 -33.12
N GLY A 153 6.32 35.06 -31.78
CA GLY A 153 5.40 35.83 -30.93
C GLY A 153 4.21 35.03 -30.35
N GLN A 154 3.80 35.13 -29.08
CA GLN A 154 4.04 36.11 -28.02
C GLN A 154 3.88 35.45 -26.64
N ARG A 155 4.66 35.95 -25.67
CA ARG A 155 4.46 35.76 -24.23
C ARG A 155 3.33 36.65 -23.73
N SER A 156 2.53 36.17 -22.79
CA SER A 156 1.89 37.04 -21.80
C SER A 156 1.96 36.40 -20.42
N ALA A 157 2.62 37.12 -19.53
CA ALA A 157 2.64 36.88 -18.10
C ALA A 157 1.40 37.52 -17.47
N VAL A 158 0.78 36.85 -16.50
CA VAL A 158 -0.03 37.52 -15.49
C VAL A 158 0.47 37.07 -14.12
N SER A 159 1.17 37.99 -13.50
CA SER A 159 1.49 38.02 -12.07
C SER A 159 0.20 38.30 -11.29
N GLY A 160 -0.10 37.48 -10.28
CA GLY A 160 -1.15 37.75 -9.30
C GLY A 160 -0.71 37.30 -7.93
N ARG A 161 -0.10 38.20 -7.17
CA ARG A 161 0.30 38.04 -5.76
C ARG A 161 -0.45 39.11 -4.96
N CYS A 162 -1.36 38.69 -4.08
CA CYS A 162 -2.05 39.44 -3.01
C CYS A 162 -2.61 38.36 -2.08
N ARG A 163 -2.56 38.43 -0.75
CA ARG A 163 -1.97 39.36 0.21
C ARG A 163 -1.83 38.56 1.51
#